data_AF-A0A2V5N1I9-F1
#
_entry.id   AF-A0A2V5N1I9-F1
#
_cell.length_a   1.000
_cell.length_b   1.000
_cell.length_c   1.000
_cell.angle_alpha   90.00
_cell.angle_beta   90.00
_cell.angle_gamma   90.00
#
_symmetry.space_group_name_H-M   'P 1'
#
loop_
_entity.id
_entity.type
_entity.pdbx_description
1 polymer ?
#
loop_
_entity_poly.entity_id
_entity_poly.type
_entity_poly.pdbx_seq_one_letter_code
_entity_poly.pdbx_strand_id
1 'polypeptide(L)'
;MVRLAGARQRRGAGVRVEICPALKYALRQFKRKATGAAYGYGYNLYLAAPSDQPPRNISRISRPTETALLADAAQVNTWQPPASANTPLLEEWYYVDDNAVQPNGHFRHSHQASVVFCDGHVAREKAVESSFDRRLPNQFVGRLRSEILIP
;
A
#
# COMPACT_ATOMS: atom_id res chain seq x y z
N MET A 1 -3.70 -4.34 -19.64
CA MET A 1 -3.17 -5.34 -18.70
C MET A 1 -2.43 -4.60 -17.59
N VAL A 2 -3.14 -4.17 -16.54
CA VAL A 2 -2.53 -3.54 -15.38
C VAL A 2 -1.89 -4.67 -14.57
N ARG A 3 -0.57 -4.73 -14.56
CA ARG A 3 0.19 -5.63 -13.69
C ARG A 3 0.50 -4.87 -12.40
N LEU A 4 0.47 -5.56 -11.25
CA LEU A 4 1.19 -5.09 -10.07
C LEU A 4 2.60 -4.72 -10.52
N ALA A 5 3.10 -3.56 -10.13
CA ALA A 5 4.43 -3.13 -10.50
C ALA A 5 5.46 -4.06 -9.83
N GLY A 6 5.87 -5.09 -10.59
CA GLY A 6 6.65 -6.23 -10.10
C GLY A 6 6.28 -7.56 -10.75
N ALA A 7 5.14 -7.69 -11.43
CA ALA A 7 4.83 -8.92 -12.16
C ALA A 7 5.41 -8.88 -13.59
N ARG A 8 6.67 -9.27 -13.78
CA ARG A 8 7.14 -9.66 -15.13
C ARG A 8 6.62 -11.07 -15.44
N GLN A 9 5.54 -11.17 -16.21
CA GLN A 9 5.11 -12.43 -16.78
C GLN A 9 6.09 -12.88 -17.87
N ARG A 10 6.96 -13.83 -17.54
CA ARG A 10 7.48 -14.79 -18.52
C ARG A 10 6.47 -15.95 -18.58
N ARG A 11 5.97 -16.28 -19.78
CA ARG A 11 5.06 -17.43 -19.97
C ARG A 11 5.73 -18.68 -19.39
N GLY A 12 5.08 -19.36 -18.44
CA GLY A 12 5.49 -20.68 -17.93
C GLY A 12 6.10 -20.73 -16.53
N ALA A 13 6.26 -19.63 -15.80
CA ALA A 13 6.70 -19.65 -14.40
C ALA A 13 5.70 -18.91 -13.51
N GLY A 14 5.38 -19.47 -12.34
CA GLY A 14 4.48 -18.86 -11.37
C GLY A 14 4.84 -17.40 -11.07
N VAL A 15 3.82 -16.57 -10.82
CA VAL A 15 4.01 -15.15 -10.49
C VAL A 15 4.72 -15.06 -9.15
N ARG A 16 5.99 -14.66 -9.14
CA ARG A 16 6.68 -14.29 -7.90
C ARG A 16 6.25 -12.88 -7.51
N VAL A 17 6.06 -12.64 -6.21
CA VAL A 17 5.99 -11.29 -5.68
C VAL A 17 7.40 -10.71 -5.79
N GLU A 18 7.58 -9.69 -6.63
CA GLU A 18 8.87 -9.02 -6.83
C GLU A 18 8.87 -7.64 -6.14
N ILE A 19 10.08 -7.11 -5.93
CA ILE A 19 10.30 -5.76 -5.43
C ILE A 19 9.75 -4.75 -6.45
N CYS A 20 8.97 -3.77 -6.00
CA CYS A 20 8.43 -2.73 -6.88
C CYS A 20 9.55 -1.76 -7.31
N PRO A 21 9.92 -1.67 -8.60
CA PRO A 21 11.02 -0.81 -9.05
C PRO A 21 10.70 0.69 -8.95
N ALA A 22 9.42 1.07 -8.79
CA ALA A 22 9.01 2.45 -8.63
C ALA A 22 9.18 2.96 -7.19
N LEU A 23 9.29 2.06 -6.21
CA LEU A 23 9.67 2.46 -4.87
C LEU A 23 11.17 2.79 -4.89
N LYS A 24 11.51 4.04 -4.58
CA LYS A 24 12.88 4.53 -4.70
C LYS A 24 13.71 4.14 -3.47
N TYR A 25 14.10 2.87 -3.38
CA TYR A 25 14.86 2.30 -2.26
C TYR A 25 16.21 2.97 -1.98
N ALA A 26 16.80 3.63 -2.98
CA ALA A 26 18.06 4.36 -2.85
C ALA A 26 17.91 5.83 -2.40
N LEU A 27 16.69 6.30 -2.11
CA LEU A 27 16.49 7.65 -1.59
C LEU A 27 17.15 7.80 -0.22
N ARG A 28 17.84 8.92 -0.01
CA ARG A 28 18.32 9.32 1.33
C ARG A 28 17.19 9.45 2.35
N GLN A 29 15.99 9.78 1.89
CA GLN A 29 14.78 9.92 2.71
C GLN A 29 14.03 8.60 2.90
N PHE A 30 14.60 7.46 2.53
CA PHE A 30 13.95 6.16 2.68
C PHE A 30 14.50 5.39 3.88
N LYS A 31 13.59 4.79 4.66
CA LYS A 31 13.89 3.89 5.76
C LYS A 31 13.19 2.55 5.50
N ARG A 32 13.94 1.45 5.59
CA ARG A 32 13.35 0.11 5.51
C ARG A 32 12.62 -0.22 6.81
N LYS A 33 11.46 -0.84 6.69
CA LYS A 33 10.70 -1.30 7.87
C LYS A 33 11.28 -2.58 8.47
N ALA A 34 11.76 -3.48 7.63
CA ALA A 34 12.28 -4.79 8.02
C ALA A 34 13.46 -5.22 7.15
N THR A 35 14.27 -6.16 7.66
CA THR A 35 15.29 -6.87 6.90
C THR A 35 14.63 -7.90 5.98
N GLY A 36 14.94 -7.87 4.70
CA GLY A 36 14.36 -8.74 3.67
C GLY A 36 13.55 -7.98 2.63
N ALA A 37 12.79 -8.71 1.82
CA ALA A 37 11.94 -8.13 0.80
C ALA A 37 10.68 -7.57 1.46
N ALA A 38 10.75 -6.31 1.87
CA ALA A 38 9.56 -5.53 2.07
C ALA A 38 9.11 -5.09 0.66
N TYR A 39 7.92 -5.51 0.28
CA TYR A 39 7.45 -5.43 -1.10
C TYR A 39 6.66 -4.14 -1.38
N GLY A 40 6.56 -3.25 -0.39
CA GLY A 40 5.83 -1.99 -0.49
C GLY A 40 4.32 -2.14 -0.66
N TYR A 41 3.73 -3.32 -0.39
CA TYR A 41 2.29 -3.55 -0.48
C TYR A 41 1.70 -3.72 0.93
N GLY A 42 0.66 -2.96 1.24
CA GLY A 42 -0.08 -3.05 2.48
C GLY A 42 -1.36 -3.86 2.32
N TYR A 43 -1.66 -4.68 3.31
CA TYR A 43 -2.94 -5.40 3.43
C TYR A 43 -4.07 -4.48 3.87
N ASN A 44 -5.28 -4.65 3.32
CA ASN A 44 -6.44 -3.89 3.77
C ASN A 44 -6.81 -4.23 5.23
N LEU A 45 -6.64 -3.28 6.15
CA LEU A 45 -6.82 -3.50 7.58
C LEU A 45 -8.27 -3.88 7.95
N TYR A 46 -9.27 -3.45 7.18
CA TYR A 46 -10.69 -3.78 7.43
C TYR A 46 -11.04 -5.24 7.12
N LEU A 47 -10.17 -5.95 6.41
CA LEU A 47 -10.32 -7.39 6.17
C LEU A 47 -9.70 -8.23 7.30
N ALA A 48 -8.88 -7.62 8.17
CA ALA A 48 -8.31 -8.32 9.32
C ALA A 48 -9.42 -8.77 10.27
N ALA A 49 -9.37 -10.02 10.70
CA ALA A 49 -10.15 -10.47 11.84
C ALA A 49 -9.51 -9.92 13.12
N PRO A 50 -10.31 -9.54 14.14
CA PRO A 50 -9.81 -9.38 15.49
C PRO A 50 -8.99 -10.60 15.93
N SER A 51 -8.02 -10.41 16.83
CA SER A 51 -7.07 -11.46 17.22
C SER A 51 -7.72 -12.68 17.88
N ASP A 52 -8.96 -12.55 18.36
CA ASP A 52 -9.77 -13.58 18.99
C ASP A 52 -10.81 -14.21 18.05
N GLN A 53 -10.83 -13.82 16.77
CA GLN A 53 -11.80 -14.30 15.77
C GLN A 53 -11.12 -15.06 14.62
N PRO A 54 -11.82 -16.04 14.01
CA PRO A 54 -11.30 -16.71 12.83
C PRO A 54 -11.12 -15.72 11.67
N PRO A 55 -10.16 -15.95 10.75
CA PRO A 55 -10.00 -15.15 9.55
C PRO A 55 -11.32 -15.01 8.78
N ARG A 56 -11.57 -13.82 8.22
CA ARG A 56 -12.77 -13.58 7.40
C ARG A 56 -12.73 -14.47 6.16
N ASN A 57 -13.82 -15.20 5.92
CA ASN A 57 -13.97 -15.96 4.69
C ASN A 57 -14.22 -14.99 3.53
N ILE A 58 -13.38 -15.05 2.50
CA ILE A 58 -13.49 -14.22 1.29
C ILE A 58 -14.87 -14.35 0.62
N SER A 59 -15.54 -15.50 0.74
CA SER A 59 -16.88 -15.72 0.18
C SER A 59 -17.98 -14.89 0.87
N ARG A 60 -17.68 -14.28 2.02
CA ARG A 60 -18.58 -13.40 2.75
C ARG A 60 -18.36 -11.91 2.44
N ILE A 61 -17.43 -11.57 1.56
CA ILE A 61 -17.23 -10.19 1.10
C ILE A 61 -18.32 -9.87 0.07
N SER A 62 -19.09 -8.82 0.34
CA SER A 62 -20.27 -8.46 -0.46
C SER A 62 -19.93 -7.99 -1.87
N ARG A 63 -18.82 -7.27 -2.03
CA ARG A 63 -18.41 -6.60 -3.27
C ARG A 63 -16.94 -6.90 -3.60
N PRO A 64 -16.56 -8.16 -3.90
CA PRO A 64 -15.17 -8.55 -4.03
C PRO A 64 -14.43 -7.85 -5.19
N THR A 65 -15.16 -7.40 -6.22
CA THR A 65 -14.65 -6.59 -7.34
C THR A 65 -14.41 -5.12 -6.98
N GLU A 66 -14.89 -4.66 -5.82
CA GLU A 66 -14.76 -3.27 -5.36
C GLU A 66 -13.97 -3.16 -4.05
N THR A 67 -13.75 -4.27 -3.34
CA THR A 67 -12.97 -4.31 -2.11
C THR A 67 -11.50 -4.63 -2.38
N ALA A 68 -10.62 -3.72 -1.99
CA ALA A 68 -9.17 -3.88 -2.03
C ALA A 68 -8.70 -4.97 -1.05
N LEU A 69 -7.80 -5.82 -1.50
CA LEU A 69 -7.08 -6.81 -0.70
C LEU A 69 -5.67 -6.31 -0.33
N LEU A 70 -4.93 -5.83 -1.33
CA LEU A 70 -3.59 -5.25 -1.20
C LEU A 70 -3.52 -3.95 -1.98
N ALA A 71 -2.73 -2.99 -1.51
CA ALA A 71 -2.42 -1.79 -2.26
C ALA A 71 -0.98 -1.36 -2.08
N ASP A 72 -0.44 -0.57 -3.00
CA ASP A 72 0.83 0.13 -2.77
C ASP A 72 0.74 0.95 -1.47
N ALA A 73 1.64 0.67 -0.55
CA ALA A 73 1.65 1.27 0.77
C ALA A 73 3.03 1.84 1.12
N ALA A 74 3.00 2.88 1.94
CA ALA A 74 4.14 3.48 2.63
C ALA A 74 3.59 4.45 3.68
N GLN A 75 4.40 4.80 4.67
CA GLN A 75 4.08 5.85 5.62
C GLN A 75 5.15 6.93 5.63
N VAL A 76 4.80 8.11 6.15
CA VAL A 76 5.77 9.10 6.57
C VAL A 76 6.06 8.89 8.06
N ASN A 77 7.21 8.30 8.35
CA ASN A 77 7.68 8.09 9.71
C ASN A 77 8.32 9.37 10.25
N THR A 78 7.90 9.81 11.43
CA THR A 78 8.42 11.01 12.10
C THR A 78 8.83 10.76 13.55
N TRP A 79 8.90 9.50 14.01
CA TRP A 79 9.10 9.20 15.43
C TRP A 79 10.10 8.09 15.69
N GLN A 80 10.31 7.15 14.76
CA GLN A 80 11.21 6.02 15.00
C GLN A 80 12.55 6.26 14.29
N PRO A 81 13.67 6.38 15.04
CA PRO A 81 14.99 6.61 14.48
C PRO A 81 15.35 5.69 13.29
N PRO A 82 16.10 6.19 12.29
CA PRO A 82 16.65 7.55 12.20
C PRO A 82 15.63 8.63 11.80
N ALA A 83 14.35 8.29 11.63
CA ALA A 83 13.32 9.29 11.38
C ALA A 83 13.02 10.11 12.64
N SER A 84 12.66 11.38 12.45
CA SER A 84 12.23 12.30 13.51
C SER A 84 11.24 13.33 12.97
N ALA A 85 10.67 14.17 13.84
CA ALA A 85 9.75 15.22 13.40
C ALA A 85 10.41 16.22 12.42
N ASN A 86 11.70 16.50 12.62
CA ASN A 86 12.48 17.42 11.77
C ASN A 86 13.11 16.71 10.56
N THR A 87 13.20 15.37 10.60
CA THR A 87 13.76 14.54 9.54
C THR A 87 12.79 13.40 9.22
N PRO A 88 11.63 13.71 8.59
CA PRO A 88 10.67 12.69 8.22
C PRO A 88 11.27 11.76 7.16
N LEU A 89 11.00 10.46 7.27
CA LEU A 89 11.46 9.45 6.31
C LEU A 89 10.27 8.70 5.74
N LEU A 90 10.33 8.44 4.45
CA LEU A 90 9.45 7.49 3.78
C LEU A 90 9.81 6.10 4.27
N GLU A 91 8.84 5.37 4.79
CA GLU A 91 9.01 4.02 5.29
C GLU A 91 7.99 3.09 4.66
N GLU A 92 8.38 1.84 4.40
CA GLU A 92 7.44 0.81 3.97
C GLU A 92 6.40 0.53 5.05
N TRP A 93 5.18 0.21 4.62
CA TRP A 93 4.07 -0.04 5.53
C TRP A 93 3.31 -1.31 5.18
N TYR A 94 2.76 -1.98 6.19
CA TYR A 94 2.23 -3.35 6.09
C TYR A 94 0.70 -3.41 5.97
N TYR A 95 0.00 -2.29 6.10
CA TYR A 95 -1.43 -2.22 5.84
C TYR A 95 -1.83 -0.94 5.10
N VAL A 96 -3.08 -0.90 4.64
CA VAL A 96 -3.77 0.33 4.23
C VAL A 96 -5.09 0.45 4.99
N ASP A 97 -5.43 1.69 5.35
CA ASP A 97 -6.69 2.09 5.97
C ASP A 97 -7.10 3.49 5.49
N ASP A 98 -8.19 4.06 6.02
CA ASP A 98 -8.64 5.41 5.66
C ASP A 98 -8.18 6.52 6.63
N ASN A 99 -7.18 6.23 7.45
CA ASN A 99 -6.70 7.14 8.49
C ASN A 99 -6.23 8.48 7.91
N ALA A 100 -6.86 9.57 8.36
CA ALA A 100 -6.55 10.93 7.92
C ALA A 100 -5.28 11.52 8.54
N VAL A 101 -4.91 11.08 9.74
CA VAL A 101 -3.75 11.60 10.50
C VAL A 101 -2.47 10.94 10.01
N GLN A 102 -2.52 9.64 9.70
CA GLN A 102 -1.41 8.87 9.17
C GLN A 102 -1.82 8.14 7.89
N PRO A 103 -1.91 8.85 6.75
CA PRO A 103 -2.20 8.22 5.47
C PRO A 103 -1.10 7.21 5.12
N ASN A 104 -1.51 6.09 4.52
CA ASN A 104 -0.61 4.98 4.27
C ASN A 104 -0.70 4.38 2.84
N GLY A 105 -1.52 4.97 1.96
CA GLY A 105 -1.52 4.64 0.53
C GLY A 105 -0.36 5.35 -0.19
N HIS A 106 0.32 4.65 -1.11
CA HIS A 106 1.49 5.19 -1.82
C HIS A 106 1.25 5.29 -3.33
N PHE A 107 1.12 6.52 -3.83
CA PHE A 107 0.74 6.83 -5.21
C PHE A 107 1.96 6.99 -6.14
N ARG A 108 2.87 6.02 -6.09
CA ARG A 108 4.20 6.07 -6.74
C ARG A 108 4.22 5.76 -8.24
N HIS A 109 3.09 5.43 -8.84
CA HIS A 109 3.00 5.10 -10.26
C HIS A 109 2.25 6.18 -11.03
N SER A 110 2.95 7.25 -11.41
CA SER A 110 2.33 8.41 -12.08
C SER A 110 1.17 8.99 -11.26
N HIS A 111 1.39 9.19 -9.95
CA HIS A 111 0.39 9.67 -8.99
C HIS A 111 -0.80 8.72 -8.77
N GLN A 112 -0.60 7.42 -9.00
CA GLN A 112 -1.59 6.37 -8.77
C GLN A 112 -0.98 5.23 -7.95
N ALA A 113 -1.82 4.52 -7.22
CA ALA A 113 -1.50 3.28 -6.53
C ALA A 113 -1.98 2.09 -7.38
N SER A 114 -1.20 1.01 -7.45
CA SER A 114 -1.67 -0.32 -7.82
C SER A 114 -2.45 -0.92 -6.66
N VAL A 115 -3.65 -1.44 -6.97
CA VAL A 115 -4.54 -2.08 -6.00
C VAL A 115 -4.96 -3.44 -6.54
N VAL A 116 -4.83 -4.48 -5.71
CA VAL A 116 -5.40 -5.81 -5.92
C VAL A 116 -6.74 -5.87 -5.23
N PHE A 117 -7.79 -6.27 -5.93
CA PHE A 117 -9.13 -6.45 -5.37
C PHE A 117 -9.36 -7.90 -4.92
N CYS A 118 -10.40 -8.13 -4.13
CA CYS A 118 -10.68 -9.43 -3.51
C CYS A 118 -11.06 -10.54 -4.51
N ASP A 119 -11.47 -10.19 -5.74
CA ASP A 119 -11.63 -11.11 -6.87
C ASP A 119 -10.30 -11.42 -7.61
N GLY A 120 -9.20 -10.79 -7.19
CA GLY A 120 -7.85 -10.98 -7.71
C GLY A 120 -7.47 -10.08 -8.89
N HIS A 121 -8.37 -9.23 -9.40
CA HIS A 121 -7.98 -8.29 -10.45
C HIS A 121 -7.13 -7.14 -9.89
N VAL A 122 -6.41 -6.45 -10.78
CA VAL A 122 -5.56 -5.30 -10.42
C VAL A 122 -6.05 -4.06 -11.15
N ALA A 123 -6.29 -2.98 -10.42
CA ALA A 123 -6.62 -1.67 -10.98
C ALA A 123 -5.70 -0.57 -10.45
N ARG A 124 -5.85 0.63 -11.00
CA ARG A 124 -5.16 1.83 -10.54
C ARG A 124 -6.13 2.72 -9.78
N GLU A 125 -5.73 3.16 -8.59
CA GLU A 125 -6.51 4.08 -7.78
C GLU A 125 -5.76 5.41 -7.62
N LYS A 126 -6.52 6.51 -7.62
CA LYS A 126 -6.01 7.85 -7.32
C LYS A 126 -6.13 8.10 -5.83
N ALA A 127 -5.32 9.04 -5.33
CA ALA A 127 -5.47 9.52 -3.97
C ALA A 127 -6.79 10.28 -3.83
N VAL A 128 -7.39 10.21 -2.65
CA VAL A 128 -8.42 11.17 -2.24
C VAL A 128 -7.85 12.58 -2.39
N GLU A 129 -8.64 13.51 -2.92
CA GLU A 129 -8.18 14.88 -3.15
C GLU A 129 -7.68 15.52 -1.85
N SER A 130 -6.59 16.29 -1.97
CA SER A 130 -5.93 16.96 -0.84
C SER A 130 -5.50 16.03 0.31
N SER A 131 -5.41 14.71 0.09
CA SER A 131 -5.03 13.74 1.13
C SER A 131 -3.54 13.46 1.23
N PHE A 132 -2.71 14.04 0.36
CA PHE A 132 -1.28 13.82 0.40
C PHE A 132 -0.65 14.36 1.70
N ASP A 133 0.26 13.56 2.25
CA ASP A 133 1.00 13.86 3.45
C ASP A 133 1.93 15.06 3.24
N ARG A 134 1.65 16.15 3.95
CA ARG A 134 2.38 17.41 3.83
C ARG A 134 3.79 17.35 4.42
N ARG A 135 4.11 16.32 5.22
CA ARG A 135 5.44 16.15 5.82
C ARG A 135 6.47 15.69 4.79
N LEU A 136 6.05 14.96 3.75
CA LEU A 136 6.87 14.55 2.60
C LEU A 136 6.07 14.65 1.29
N PRO A 137 5.76 15.87 0.82
CA PRO A 137 4.78 16.08 -0.26
C PRO A 137 5.23 15.48 -1.61
N ASN A 138 6.53 15.35 -1.83
CA ASN A 138 7.11 14.79 -3.06
C ASN A 138 7.17 13.24 -3.07
N GLN A 139 6.73 12.58 -2.01
CA GLN A 139 6.69 11.11 -1.92
C GLN A 139 5.29 10.53 -2.16
N PHE A 140 4.27 11.39 -2.34
CA PHE A 140 2.92 10.97 -2.73
C PHE A 140 2.32 9.87 -1.84
N VAL A 141 2.54 9.97 -0.53
CA VAL A 141 1.82 9.19 0.47
C VAL A 141 0.50 9.90 0.76
N GLY A 142 -0.63 9.22 0.69
CA GLY A 142 -1.96 9.81 0.83
C GLY A 142 -3.02 8.75 1.18
N ARG A 143 -4.30 9.09 1.02
CA ARG A 143 -5.40 8.17 1.32
C ARG A 143 -5.97 7.52 0.07
N LEU A 144 -6.25 6.22 0.18
CA LEU A 144 -7.22 5.55 -0.68
C LEU A 144 -8.64 5.92 -0.22
N ARG A 145 -9.60 5.82 -1.14
CA ARG A 145 -11.00 6.10 -0.86
C ARG A 145 -11.60 5.00 0.05
N SER A 146 -12.40 5.35 1.06
CA SER A 146 -12.90 4.36 2.04
C SER A 146 -13.77 3.29 1.38
N GLU A 147 -14.40 3.58 0.23
CA GLU A 147 -15.32 2.70 -0.48
C GLU A 147 -14.64 1.44 -1.03
N ILE A 148 -13.31 1.45 -1.23
CA ILE A 148 -12.56 0.23 -1.59
C ILE A 148 -11.99 -0.49 -0.38
N LEU A 149 -11.94 0.17 0.78
CA LEU A 149 -11.33 -0.41 1.97
C LEU A 149 -12.37 -1.12 2.83
N ILE A 150 -13.57 -0.57 2.95
CA ILE A 150 -14.61 -1.08 3.83
C ILE A 150 -15.51 -2.07 3.05
N PRO A 151 -15.48 -3.39 3.37
CA PRO A 151 -16.22 -4.45 2.68
C PRO A 151 -17.73 -4.46 2.92
#